data_AF-A0A966YH66-F1
#
_entry.id   AF-A0A966YH66-F1
#
_cell.length_a   1.000
_cell.length_b   1.000
_cell.length_c   1.000
_cell.angle_alpha   90.00
_cell.angle_beta   90.00
_cell.angle_gamma   90.00
#
_symmetry.space_group_name_H-M   'P 1'
#
loop_
_entity.id
_entity.type
_entity.pdbx_description
1 polymer ?
#
loop_
_entity_poly.entity_id
_entity_poly.type
_entity_poly.pdbx_seq_one_letter_code
_entity_poly.pdbx_strand_id
1 'polypeptide(L)'
;NKPVASVCHGVEIPAYAGCVQGRKMATVPKCRFDLEVAGGIFVDAPCVIDGNLISGRTYHDSGSFVGPWIALLQASIGQPIASSH
;
A
#
# COMPACT_ATOMS: atom_id res chain seq x y z
N ASN A 1 -14.33 -3.09 4.08
CA ASN A 1 -13.16 -2.64 3.31
C ASN A 1 -12.57 -1.38 3.95
N LYS A 2 -11.83 -1.50 5.06
CA LYS A 2 -11.24 -0.34 5.77
C LYS A 2 -9.90 0.02 5.13
N PRO A 3 -9.43 1.29 5.16
CA PRO A 3 -8.10 1.65 4.68
C PRO A 3 -6.99 0.80 5.33
N VAL A 4 -6.01 0.38 4.53
CA VAL A 4 -4.81 -0.36 4.96
C VAL A 4 -3.59 0.29 4.33
N ALA A 5 -2.50 0.42 5.09
CA ALA A 5 -1.20 0.83 4.59
C ALA A 5 -0.15 -0.24 4.92
N SER A 6 0.74 -0.55 3.97
CA SER A 6 1.84 -1.51 4.13
C SER A 6 3.11 -0.98 3.48
N VAL A 7 4.21 -0.85 4.24
CA VAL A 7 5.44 -0.23 3.76
C VAL A 7 6.64 -1.09 4.12
N CYS A 8 7.66 -1.11 3.26
CA CYS A 8 8.90 -1.85 3.51
C CYS A 8 8.62 -3.34 3.71
N HIS A 9 9.01 -3.93 4.85
CA HIS A 9 8.76 -5.34 5.18
C HIS A 9 7.31 -5.61 5.61
N GLY A 10 6.48 -4.57 5.79
CA GLY A 10 5.10 -4.72 6.22
C GLY A 10 4.20 -5.55 5.29
N VAL A 11 4.69 -5.94 4.10
CA VAL A 11 3.99 -6.83 3.15
C VAL A 11 3.93 -8.27 3.65
N GLU A 12 4.87 -8.70 4.49
CA GLU A 12 4.98 -10.08 4.98
C GLU A 12 3.71 -10.49 5.76
N ILE A 13 3.12 -9.56 6.52
CA ILE A 13 1.90 -9.78 7.31
C ILE A 13 0.68 -10.07 6.41
N PRO A 14 0.27 -9.18 5.48
CA PRO A 14 -0.87 -9.47 4.61
C PRO A 14 -0.58 -10.62 3.63
N ALA A 15 0.68 -10.86 3.25
CA ALA A 15 1.06 -12.01 2.43
C ALA A 15 0.80 -13.33 3.19
N TYR A 16 1.29 -13.45 4.42
CA TYR A 16 1.01 -14.60 5.29
C TYR A 16 -0.48 -14.78 5.54
N ALA A 17 -1.23 -13.69 5.71
CA ALA A 17 -2.67 -13.71 5.90
C ALA A 17 -3.48 -14.05 4.63
N GLY A 18 -2.84 -14.29 3.48
CA GLY A 18 -3.52 -14.57 2.20
C GLY A 18 -4.32 -13.38 1.66
N CYS A 19 -4.03 -12.16 2.12
CA CYS A 19 -4.80 -10.95 1.78
C CYS A 19 -4.29 -10.24 0.52
N VAL A 20 -3.23 -10.76 -0.12
CA VAL A 20 -2.55 -10.13 -1.26
C VAL A 20 -2.90 -10.73 -2.62
N GLN A 21 -3.70 -11.81 -2.66
CA GLN A 21 -4.02 -12.52 -3.90
C GLN A 21 -4.61 -11.57 -4.96
N GLY A 22 -3.91 -11.42 -6.10
CA GLY A 22 -4.30 -10.56 -7.21
C GLY A 22 -4.17 -9.05 -6.95
N ARG A 23 -3.62 -8.64 -5.80
CA ARG A 23 -3.45 -7.23 -5.42
C ARG A 23 -2.14 -6.67 -5.93
N LYS A 24 -2.12 -5.40 -6.33
CA LYS A 24 -0.90 -4.68 -6.69
C LYS A 24 -0.31 -4.01 -5.44
N MET A 25 0.96 -4.26 -5.15
CA MET A 25 1.64 -3.68 -4.01
C MET A 25 3.09 -3.29 -4.32
N ALA A 26 3.56 -2.21 -3.71
CA ALA A 26 4.97 -1.93 -3.52
C ALA A 26 5.46 -2.51 -2.19
N THR A 27 6.72 -2.91 -2.16
CA THR A 27 7.43 -3.36 -0.95
C THR A 27 8.93 -3.15 -1.15
N VAL A 28 9.71 -3.29 -0.08
CA VAL A 28 11.17 -3.32 -0.22
C VAL A 28 11.55 -4.50 -1.14
N PRO A 29 12.52 -4.36 -2.08
CA PRO A 29 12.83 -5.42 -3.03
C PRO A 29 13.14 -6.78 -2.39
N LYS A 30 13.65 -6.79 -1.15
CA LYS A 30 13.93 -8.01 -0.38
C LYS A 30 12.66 -8.85 -0.11
N CYS A 31 11.50 -8.23 0.05
CA CYS A 31 10.24 -8.90 0.34
C CYS A 31 9.37 -9.11 -0.92
N ARG A 32 9.93 -8.86 -2.11
CA ARG A 32 9.24 -9.11 -3.39
C ARG A 32 8.74 -10.56 -3.47
N PHE A 33 9.59 -11.51 -3.10
CA PHE A 33 9.26 -12.93 -3.16
C PHE A 33 8.09 -13.28 -2.22
N ASP A 34 8.06 -12.74 -1.01
CA ASP A 34 6.98 -12.98 -0.03
C ASP A 34 5.62 -12.53 -0.59
N LEU A 35 5.59 -11.42 -1.33
CA LEU A 35 4.40 -10.93 -2.01
C LEU A 35 4.00 -11.83 -3.19
N GLU A 36 4.95 -12.12 -4.10
CA GLU A 36 4.67 -12.84 -5.35
C GLU A 36 4.30 -14.31 -5.10
N VAL A 37 4.92 -14.98 -4.12
CA VAL A 37 4.60 -16.38 -3.77
C VAL A 37 3.22 -16.52 -3.14
N ALA A 38 2.74 -15.46 -2.47
CA ALA A 38 1.37 -15.35 -1.96
C ALA A 38 0.36 -14.85 -3.03
N GLY A 39 0.82 -14.71 -4.29
CA GLY A 39 0.02 -14.34 -5.45
C GLY A 39 -0.33 -12.86 -5.57
N GLY A 40 0.39 -11.99 -4.86
CA GLY A 40 0.37 -10.55 -5.10
C GLY A 40 1.23 -10.14 -6.30
N ILE A 41 1.01 -8.93 -6.79
CA ILE A 41 1.68 -8.35 -7.96
C ILE A 41 2.61 -7.25 -7.48
N PHE A 42 3.92 -7.51 -7.54
CA PHE A 42 4.93 -6.52 -7.20
C PHE A 42 4.95 -5.38 -8.22
N VAL A 43 4.95 -4.14 -7.71
CA VAL A 43 5.10 -2.92 -8.52
C VAL A 43 6.23 -2.09 -7.93
N ASP A 44 7.28 -1.83 -8.73
CA ASP A 44 8.36 -0.94 -8.34
C ASP A 44 7.96 0.52 -8.53
N ALA A 45 7.24 1.06 -7.53
CA ALA A 45 6.82 2.45 -7.48
C ALA A 45 6.88 2.98 -6.03
N PRO A 46 7.13 4.29 -5.84
CA PRO A 46 7.20 4.88 -4.50
C PRO A 46 5.86 4.84 -3.74
N CYS A 47 4.74 4.78 -4.47
CA CYS A 47 3.41 4.63 -3.91
C CYS A 47 2.55 3.80 -4.88
N VAL A 48 1.90 2.77 -4.36
CA VAL A 48 0.93 1.93 -5.09
C VAL A 48 -0.38 1.96 -4.33
N ILE A 49 -1.44 2.38 -5.02
CA ILE A 49 -2.80 2.42 -4.49
C ILE A 49 -3.62 1.37 -5.23
N ASP A 50 -4.18 0.43 -4.48
CA ASP A 50 -5.07 -0.61 -4.96
C ASP A 50 -6.32 -0.64 -4.08
N GLY A 51 -7.38 0.06 -4.50
CA GLY A 51 -8.61 0.18 -3.72
C GLY A 51 -8.39 0.78 -2.34
N ASN A 52 -8.60 -0.01 -1.29
CA ASN A 52 -8.41 0.39 0.11
C ASN A 52 -6.97 0.22 0.63
N LEU A 53 -6.04 -0.22 -0.21
CA LEU A 53 -4.67 -0.53 0.18
C LEU A 53 -3.72 0.49 -0.44
N ILE A 54 -2.84 1.03 0.40
CA ILE A 54 -1.69 1.82 -0.01
C ILE A 54 -0.43 1.06 0.37
N SER A 55 0.56 1.09 -0.53
CA SER A 55 1.86 0.51 -0.23
C SER A 55 3.03 1.32 -0.79
N GLY A 56 4.18 1.19 -0.15
CA GLY A 56 5.41 1.89 -0.51
C GLY A 56 6.65 1.03 -0.25
N ARG A 57 7.75 1.31 -0.96
CA ARG A 57 8.93 0.43 -0.91
C ARG A 57 9.73 0.64 0.37
N THR A 58 10.02 1.88 0.74
CA THR A 58 10.83 2.21 1.93
C THR A 58 10.39 3.54 2.55
N TYR A 59 10.98 3.92 3.69
CA TYR A 59 10.73 5.22 4.31
C TYR A 59 11.13 6.42 3.43
N HIS A 60 12.06 6.22 2.48
CA HIS A 60 12.45 7.25 1.52
C HIS A 60 11.28 7.68 0.62
N ASP A 61 10.28 6.82 0.43
CA ASP A 61 9.11 7.11 -0.38
C ASP A 61 7.97 7.78 0.42
N SER A 62 8.19 8.14 1.69
CA SER A 62 7.15 8.72 2.57
C SER A 62 6.45 9.95 1.98
N GLY A 63 7.19 10.82 1.28
CA GLY A 63 6.62 11.96 0.56
C GLY A 63 5.61 11.58 -0.53
N SER A 64 5.65 10.34 -1.02
CA SER A 64 4.74 9.84 -2.07
C SER A 64 3.51 9.13 -1.51
N PHE A 65 3.58 8.47 -0.35
CA PHE A 65 2.47 7.65 0.16
C PHE A 65 1.71 8.23 1.36
N VAL A 66 2.29 9.17 2.13
CA VAL A 66 1.60 9.75 3.31
C VAL A 66 0.39 10.60 2.92
N GLY A 67 0.53 11.45 1.89
CA GLY A 67 -0.59 12.26 1.39
C GLY A 67 -1.78 11.40 0.91
N PRO A 68 -1.56 10.43 0.01
CA PRO A 68 -2.59 9.47 -0.39
C PRO A 68 -3.20 8.69 0.77
N TRP A 69 -2.41 8.33 1.79
CA TRP A 69 -2.91 7.66 3.00
C TRP A 69 -3.87 8.52 3.80
N ILE A 70 -3.54 9.79 4.02
CA ILE A 70 -4.43 10.74 4.70
C ILE A 70 -5.73 10.91 3.91
N ALA A 71 -5.66 11.07 2.59
CA ALA A 71 -6.83 11.20 1.74
C ALA A 71 -7.74 9.96 1.81
N LEU A 72 -7.15 8.76 1.82
CA LEU A 72 -7.89 7.51 1.96
C LEU A 72 -8.58 7.38 3.33
N LEU A 73 -7.92 7.81 4.41
CA LEU A 73 -8.50 7.85 5.75
C LEU A 73 -9.69 8.84 5.83
N GLN A 74 -9.53 10.05 5.29
CA GLN A 74 -10.60 11.06 5.24
C GLN A 74 -11.81 10.55 4.47
N ALA A 75 -11.59 9.97 3.28
CA ALA A 75 -12.65 9.37 2.48
C ALA A 75 -13.40 8.26 3.22
N SER A 76 -12.69 7.47 4.05
CA SER A 76 -13.29 6.36 4.80
C SER A 76 -14.27 6.79 5.91
N ILE A 77 -14.21 8.06 6.34
CA ILE A 77 -15.12 8.65 7.33
C ILE A 77 -16.06 9.70 6.71
N GLY A 78 -16.17 9.73 5.37
CA GLY A 78 -17.05 10.66 4.66
C GLY A 78 -16.60 12.12 4.69
N GLN A 79 -15.34 12.41 5.05
CA GLN A 79 -14.79 13.75 4.92
C GLN A 79 -14.43 14.05 3.46
N PRO A 80 -14.74 15.25 2.95
CA PRO A 80 -14.34 15.64 1.61
C PRO A 80 -12.80 15.67 1.52
N ILE A 81 -12.25 15.09 0.44
CA ILE A 81 -10.82 15.18 0.14
C ILE A 81 -10.52 16.67 -0.10
N ALA A 82 -9.59 17.23 0.67
CA ALA A 82 -9.18 18.62 0.48
C ALA A 82 -8.69 18.81 -0.96
N SER A 83 -9.32 19.72 -1.71
CA SER A 83 -8.89 20.07 -3.06
C SER A 83 -7.44 20.56 -3.00
N SER A 84 -6.54 19.89 -3.71
CA SER A 84 -5.15 20.31 -3.85
C SER A 84 -5.10 21.68 -4.53
N HIS A 85 -4.46 22.65 -3.88
CA HIS A 85 -3.96 23.87 -4.51
C HIS A 85 -2.75 23.55 -5.39
#